data_AF-A0A8T7IUJ7-F1
#
_entry.id   AF-A0A8T7IUJ7-F1
#
_cell.length_a   1.000
_cell.length_b   1.000
_cell.length_c   1.000
_cell.angle_alpha   90.00
_cell.angle_beta   90.00
_cell.angle_gamma   90.00
#
_symmetry.space_group_name_H-M   'P 1'
#
loop_
_entity.id
_entity.type
_entity.pdbx_description
1 polymer ?
#
loop_
_entity_poly.entity_id
_entity_poly.type
_entity_poly.pdbx_seq_one_letter_code
_entity_poly.pdbx_strand_id
1 'polypeptide(L)'
;MNKYLILLSVIVASVNVIAGVTKDDYQRAEQQLSTTTNKLVTNKVGSHQWANDHILVYRTKTTDGVRFYKVDAKYQNKELAFDHQKLAKALSIASNTDIKYNSLPFSRVMLNSHS
;
A
#
# COMPACT_ATOMS: atom_id res chain seq x y z
N MET A 1 -26.27 28.98 -65.57
CA MET A 1 -25.13 29.18 -66.50
C MET A 1 -23.92 29.60 -65.65
N ASN A 2 -22.71 29.17 -66.04
CA ASN A 2 -21.40 29.18 -65.31
C ASN A 2 -21.16 27.82 -64.63
N LYS A 3 -20.60 26.77 -65.27
CA LYS A 3 -19.39 26.59 -66.14
C LYS A 3 -18.11 27.19 -65.55
N TYR A 4 -17.33 26.38 -64.80
CA TYR A 4 -15.85 26.32 -64.62
C TYR A 4 -15.63 25.20 -63.57
N LEU A 5 -15.26 23.94 -63.87
CA LEU A 5 -14.08 23.39 -64.56
C LEU A 5 -12.79 23.45 -63.70
N ILE A 6 -12.52 22.28 -63.09
CA ILE A 6 -11.25 21.69 -62.63
C ILE A 6 -10.58 22.30 -61.39
N LEU A 7 -10.62 21.52 -60.30
CA LEU A 7 -9.47 21.14 -59.46
C LEU A 7 -10.00 20.30 -58.28
N LEU A 8 -9.84 18.97 -58.29
CA LEU A 8 -9.98 18.16 -57.07
C LEU A 8 -9.17 16.87 -57.27
N SER A 9 -7.88 16.92 -56.97
CA SER A 9 -7.33 16.49 -55.67
C SER A 9 -7.32 14.96 -55.52
N VAL A 10 -6.17 14.37 -55.88
CA VAL A 10 -5.79 13.04 -55.42
C VAL A 10 -5.46 13.17 -53.94
N ILE A 11 -6.33 12.69 -53.08
CA ILE A 11 -6.00 12.40 -51.68
C ILE A 11 -6.16 10.89 -51.52
N VAL A 12 -5.03 10.19 -51.60
CA VAL A 12 -4.93 8.85 -51.01
C VAL A 12 -5.01 9.06 -49.51
N ALA A 13 -6.21 8.86 -48.95
CA ALA A 13 -6.39 8.81 -47.52
C ALA A 13 -5.77 7.49 -47.00
N SER A 14 -4.52 7.56 -46.55
CA SER A 14 -3.98 6.53 -45.66
C SER A 14 -4.80 6.59 -44.37
N VAL A 15 -5.78 5.69 -44.25
CA VAL A 15 -6.53 5.54 -43.00
C VAL A 15 -5.57 4.96 -41.98
N ASN A 16 -4.92 5.83 -41.20
CA ASN A 16 -4.26 5.40 -39.97
C ASN A 16 -5.38 4.95 -39.04
N VAL A 17 -5.59 3.64 -38.95
CA VAL A 17 -6.40 3.06 -37.88
C VAL A 17 -5.69 3.42 -36.59
N ILE A 18 -6.20 4.45 -35.91
CA ILE A 18 -5.87 4.68 -34.51
C ILE A 18 -6.46 3.46 -33.81
N ALA A 19 -5.63 2.44 -33.58
CA ALA A 19 -6.00 1.27 -32.82
C ALA A 19 -6.42 1.79 -31.44
N GLY A 20 -7.74 1.91 -31.24
CA GLY A 20 -8.31 2.31 -29.98
C GLY A 20 -7.80 1.36 -28.91
N VAL A 21 -7.35 1.92 -27.80
CA VAL A 21 -6.80 1.16 -26.67
C VAL A 21 -7.72 -0.02 -26.41
N THR A 22 -7.22 -1.22 -26.69
CA THR A 22 -8.00 -2.44 -26.60
C THR A 22 -8.08 -2.88 -25.15
N LYS A 23 -9.03 -3.75 -24.83
CA LYS A 23 -9.13 -4.35 -23.48
C LYS A 23 -7.81 -5.02 -23.07
N ASP A 24 -7.10 -5.62 -24.02
CA ASP A 24 -5.82 -6.28 -23.78
C ASP A 24 -4.71 -5.27 -23.46
N ASP A 25 -4.77 -4.06 -24.03
CA ASP A 25 -3.83 -2.98 -23.70
C ASP A 25 -4.06 -2.46 -22.26
N TYR A 26 -5.33 -2.36 -21.84
CA TYR A 26 -5.70 -2.05 -20.45
C TYR A 26 -5.19 -3.13 -19.47
N GLN A 27 -5.36 -4.41 -19.80
CA GLN A 27 -4.90 -5.52 -18.94
C GLN A 27 -3.37 -5.52 -18.76
N ARG A 28 -2.61 -5.24 -19.82
CA ARG A 28 -1.15 -5.12 -19.71
C ARG A 28 -0.75 -3.92 -18.86
N ALA A 29 -1.43 -2.78 -19.01
CA ALA A 29 -1.19 -1.60 -18.18
C ALA A 29 -1.50 -1.88 -16.68
N GLU A 30 -2.59 -2.58 -16.37
CA GLU A 30 -2.93 -2.98 -14.99
C GLU A 30 -1.87 -3.89 -14.36
N GLN A 31 -1.35 -4.85 -15.12
CA GLN A 31 -0.30 -5.77 -14.65
C GLN A 31 1.02 -5.04 -14.35
N GLN A 32 1.39 -4.08 -15.20
CA GLN A 32 2.59 -3.25 -15.01
C GLN A 32 2.43 -2.26 -13.84
N LEU A 33 1.20 -1.77 -13.60
CA LEU A 33 0.90 -0.92 -12.46
C LEU A 33 1.00 -1.69 -11.14
N SER A 34 0.37 -2.87 -11.05
CA SER A 34 0.37 -3.73 -9.85
C SER A 34 1.77 -4.18 -9.45
N THR A 35 2.60 -4.56 -10.41
CA THR A 35 3.99 -5.01 -10.15
C THR A 35 4.90 -3.87 -9.68
N THR A 36 4.66 -2.64 -10.14
CA THR A 36 5.47 -1.47 -9.77
C THR A 36 5.00 -0.81 -8.46
N THR A 37 3.69 -0.71 -8.23
CA THR A 37 3.15 -0.06 -7.01
C THR A 37 3.18 -0.96 -5.78
N ASN A 38 3.13 -2.29 -5.90
CA ASN A 38 3.17 -3.19 -4.73
C ASN A 38 4.44 -3.03 -3.88
N LYS A 39 5.57 -2.61 -4.49
CA LYS A 39 6.83 -2.34 -3.78
C LYS A 39 6.86 -0.97 -3.08
N LEU A 40 5.99 -0.04 -3.48
CA LEU A 40 5.90 1.31 -2.93
C LEU A 40 4.75 1.48 -1.92
N VAL A 41 3.93 0.44 -1.71
CA VAL A 41 2.93 0.43 -0.62
C VAL A 41 3.60 0.12 0.72
N THR A 42 4.41 1.05 1.22
CA THR A 42 4.61 1.23 2.66
C THR A 42 3.34 1.84 3.24
N ASN A 43 2.97 1.49 4.48
CA ASN A 43 1.63 1.68 5.06
C ASN A 43 0.48 0.81 4.50
N LYS A 44 0.72 -0.44 4.06
CA LYS A 44 -0.37 -1.43 4.18
C LYS A 44 -0.67 -1.55 5.68
N VAL A 45 -1.80 -1.00 6.11
CA VAL A 45 -2.41 -1.36 7.40
C VAL A 45 -2.55 -2.87 7.32
N GLY A 46 -1.64 -3.59 7.99
CA GLY A 46 -1.70 -5.04 8.05
C GLY A 46 -2.85 -5.45 8.97
N SER A 47 -2.69 -6.56 9.68
CA SER A 47 -3.57 -6.93 10.79
C SER A 47 -3.85 -5.71 11.68
N HIS A 48 -5.07 -5.19 11.60
CA HIS A 48 -5.59 -4.15 12.49
C HIS A 48 -6.54 -4.85 13.46
N GLN A 49 -6.42 -4.51 14.73
CA GLN A 49 -7.22 -5.11 15.78
C GLN A 49 -7.71 -3.98 16.68
N TRP A 50 -9.01 -3.98 16.94
CA TRP A 50 -9.59 -3.15 17.98
C TRP A 50 -9.29 -3.81 19.32
N ALA A 51 -8.58 -3.10 20.19
CA ALA A 51 -8.38 -3.52 21.57
C ALA A 51 -9.64 -3.26 22.41
N ASN A 52 -10.40 -2.22 22.06
CA ASN A 52 -11.74 -1.90 22.56
C ASN A 52 -12.43 -0.95 21.56
N ASP A 53 -13.57 -0.36 21.91
CA ASP A 53 -14.39 0.50 21.06
C ASP A 53 -13.68 1.77 20.54
N HIS A 54 -12.58 2.18 21.15
CA HIS A 54 -11.87 3.42 20.82
C HIS A 54 -10.39 3.22 20.52
N ILE A 55 -9.82 2.08 20.88
CA ILE A 55 -8.40 1.81 20.74
C ILE A 55 -8.14 0.89 19.54
N LEU A 56 -7.55 1.45 18.50
CA LEU A 56 -7.08 0.73 17.31
C LEU A 56 -5.59 0.41 17.43
N VAL A 57 -5.21 -0.86 17.29
CA VAL A 57 -3.81 -1.29 17.20
C VAL A 57 -3.52 -1.76 15.79
N TYR A 58 -2.45 -1.23 15.20
CA TYR A 58 -2.04 -1.64 13.86
C TYR A 58 -0.52 -1.74 13.72
N ARG A 59 -0.11 -2.60 12.78
CA ARG A 59 1.27 -2.77 12.34
C ARG A 59 1.53 -1.93 11.10
N THR A 60 2.64 -1.20 11.08
CA THR A 60 3.13 -0.51 9.88
C THR A 60 4.63 -0.78 9.66
N LYS A 61 5.07 -0.65 8.41
CA LYS A 61 6.47 -0.66 8.02
C LYS A 61 6.94 0.78 7.88
N THR A 62 7.94 1.15 8.67
CA THR A 62 8.64 2.44 8.61
C THR A 62 10.01 2.26 7.96
N THR A 63 10.73 3.36 7.66
CA THR A 63 12.12 3.32 7.20
C THR A 63 13.03 2.54 8.14
N ASP A 64 12.74 2.62 9.44
CA ASP A 64 13.55 2.00 10.49
C ASP A 64 13.17 0.54 10.75
N GLY A 65 12.14 0.03 10.06
CA GLY A 65 11.60 -1.32 10.20
C GLY A 65 10.14 -1.35 10.67
N VAL A 66 9.71 -2.47 11.24
CA VAL A 66 8.31 -2.69 11.65
C VAL A 66 8.04 -1.98 12.96
N ARG A 67 6.90 -1.27 13.04
CA ARG A 67 6.39 -0.68 14.28
C ARG A 67 4.91 -1.00 14.48
N PHE A 68 4.53 -1.12 15.75
CA PHE A 68 3.15 -1.24 16.18
C PHE A 68 2.72 0.07 16.85
N TYR A 69 1.63 0.64 16.36
CA TYR A 69 1.02 1.85 16.92
C TYR A 69 -0.33 1.51 17.52
N LYS A 70 -0.68 2.25 18.56
CA LYS A 70 -1.99 2.30 19.19
C LYS A 70 -2.55 3.69 18.98
N VAL A 71 -3.75 3.75 18.42
CA VAL A 71 -4.48 5.00 18.18
C VAL A 71 -5.72 4.99 19.04
N ASP A 72 -5.87 6.03 19.85
CA ASP A 72 -7.11 6.34 20.53
C ASP A 72 -7.96 7.24 19.63
N ALA A 73 -9.04 6.69 19.08
CA ALA A 73 -9.94 7.39 18.18
C ALA A 73 -10.78 8.47 18.88
N LYS A 74 -10.95 8.37 20.21
CA LYS A 74 -11.72 9.34 21.01
C LYS A 74 -10.90 10.59 21.30
N TYR A 75 -9.63 10.43 21.66
CA TYR A 75 -8.72 11.54 21.98
C TYR A 75 -7.79 11.91 20.82
N GLN A 76 -7.93 11.24 19.66
CA GLN A 76 -7.07 11.42 18.49
C GLN A 76 -5.57 11.27 18.79
N ASN A 77 -5.25 10.44 19.80
CA ASN A 77 -3.87 10.23 20.22
C ASN A 77 -3.27 9.04 19.47
N LYS A 78 -2.02 9.16 19.02
CA LYS A 78 -1.27 8.09 18.37
C LYS A 78 0.06 7.91 19.07
N GLU A 79 0.29 6.71 19.60
CA GLU A 79 1.52 6.35 20.30
C GLU A 79 1.97 4.94 19.93
N LEU A 80 3.17 4.56 20.37
CA LEU A 80 3.64 3.18 20.22
C LEU A 80 2.73 2.26 21.05
N ALA A 81 2.36 1.11 20.49
CA ALA A 81 1.49 0.16 21.16
C ALA A 81 2.13 -0.41 22.45
N PHE A 82 3.46 -0.51 22.45
CA PHE A 82 4.29 -0.98 23.57
C PHE A 82 5.75 -0.59 23.30
N ASP A 83 6.61 -0.79 24.31
CA ASP A 83 8.05 -0.59 24.19
C ASP A 83 8.68 -1.75 23.39
N HIS A 84 8.95 -1.50 22.10
CA HIS A 84 9.55 -2.49 21.20
C HIS A 84 10.93 -2.97 21.65
N GLN A 85 11.72 -2.12 22.33
CA GLN A 85 13.07 -2.49 22.77
C GLN A 85 13.00 -3.44 23.96
N LYS A 86 12.16 -3.14 24.95
CA LYS A 86 11.92 -4.02 26.10
C LYS A 86 11.37 -5.37 25.66
N LEU A 87 10.40 -5.37 24.73
CA LEU A 87 9.83 -6.62 24.25
C LEU A 87 10.83 -7.47 23.46
N ALA A 88 11.59 -6.86 22.55
CA ALA A 88 12.61 -7.57 21.78
C ALA A 88 13.67 -8.20 22.70
N LYS A 89 14.14 -7.45 23.70
CA LYS A 89 15.07 -7.97 24.71
C LYS A 89 14.49 -9.15 25.48
N ALA A 90 13.24 -9.04 25.93
CA ALA A 90 12.57 -10.13 26.65
C ALA A 90 12.43 -11.39 25.78
N LEU A 91 12.02 -11.23 24.53
CA LEU A 91 11.92 -12.33 23.57
C LEU A 91 13.28 -12.94 23.26
N SER A 92 14.33 -12.13 23.13
CA SER A 92 15.68 -12.63 22.90
C SER A 92 16.18 -13.53 24.00
N ILE A 93 15.94 -13.12 25.25
CA ILE A 93 16.28 -13.93 26.43
C ILE A 93 15.45 -15.22 26.43
N ALA A 94 14.13 -15.13 26.21
CA ALA A 94 13.24 -16.27 26.27
C ALA A 94 13.47 -17.30 25.14
N SER A 95 13.89 -16.85 23.96
CA SER A 95 14.13 -17.69 22.77
C SER A 95 15.60 -18.03 22.54
N ASN A 96 16.50 -17.51 23.39
CA ASN A 96 17.95 -17.59 23.22
C ASN A 96 18.42 -17.21 21.79
N THR A 97 17.75 -16.22 21.19
CA THR A 97 17.95 -15.78 19.81
C THR A 97 18.05 -14.26 19.75
N ASP A 98 18.94 -13.70 18.94
CA ASP A 98 19.00 -12.24 18.75
C ASP A 98 17.77 -11.74 17.98
N ILE A 99 16.93 -10.96 18.66
CA ILE A 99 15.69 -10.40 18.14
C ILE A 99 15.81 -8.89 18.22
N LYS A 100 15.71 -8.25 17.05
CA LYS A 100 15.79 -6.79 16.93
C LYS A 100 14.42 -6.16 17.14
N TYR A 101 14.40 -5.01 17.82
CA TYR A 101 13.17 -4.25 18.10
C TYR A 101 12.40 -3.84 16.84
N ASN A 102 13.09 -3.69 15.71
CA ASN A 102 12.52 -3.30 14.44
C ASN A 102 12.14 -4.48 13.52
N SER A 103 12.38 -5.72 13.98
CA SER A 103 12.10 -6.95 13.25
C SER A 103 11.51 -8.01 14.19
N LEU A 104 10.47 -7.62 14.91
CA LEU A 104 9.75 -8.48 15.84
C LEU A 104 9.14 -9.69 15.09
N PRO A 105 9.27 -10.93 15.62
CA PRO A 105 8.93 -12.17 14.93
C PRO A 105 7.42 -12.49 14.98
N PHE A 106 6.56 -11.48 14.95
CA PHE A 106 5.11 -11.63 14.94
C PHE A 106 4.45 -10.57 14.06
N SER A 107 3.29 -10.94 13.50
CA SER A 107 2.57 -10.11 12.53
C SER A 107 1.34 -9.41 13.11
N ARG A 108 0.91 -9.81 14.31
CA ARG A 108 -0.32 -9.35 14.98
C ARG A 108 -0.08 -9.24 16.50
N VAL A 109 -0.70 -8.23 17.10
CA VAL A 109 -0.73 -8.06 18.56
C VAL A 109 -2.16 -7.73 18.96
N MET A 110 -2.62 -8.31 20.07
CA MET A 110 -3.85 -7.95 20.75
C MET A 110 -3.48 -7.33 22.09
N LEU A 111 -3.95 -6.11 22.34
CA LEU A 111 -3.82 -5.47 23.64
C LEU A 111 -5.12 -5.70 24.39
N ASN A 112 -5.05 -6.42 25.50
CA ASN A 112 -6.19 -6.54 26.40
C ASN A 112 -6.14 -5.37 27.37
N SER A 113 -7.07 -4.42 27.25
CA SER A 113 -7.23 -3.38 28.27
C SER A 113 -8.00 -3.98 29.45
N HIS A 114 -7.29 -4.43 30.48
CA HIS A 114 -7.93 -4.69 31.76
C HIS A 114 -8.29 -3.33 32.37
N SER A 115 -9.59 -3.08 32.50
CA SER A 115 -10.12 -1.98 33.33
C SER A 115 -9.94 -2.31 34.80
#